data_AF-A0A1F8PW64-F1
#
_entry.id   AF-A0A1F8PW64-F1
#
_cell.length_a   1.000
_cell.length_b   1.000
_cell.length_c   1.000
_cell.angle_alpha   90.00
_cell.angle_beta   90.00
_cell.angle_gamma   90.00
#
_symmetry.space_group_name_H-M   'P 1'
#
loop_
_entity.id
_entity.type
_entity.pdbx_description
1 polymer ?
#
loop_
_entity_poly.entity_id
_entity_poly.type
_entity_poly.pdbx_seq_one_letter_code
_entity_poly.pdbx_strand_id
1 'polypeptide(L)'
;MEENIETPDITSDDKLWAALGYPIPLIAIIMLFMENKKNRPFIKYHAVQSIAFNVVLFLALFLISFITLGFGAICAPLLWLSVFWPAIESYRGKYLELPVITNFIKNQGWV
;
A
#
# COMPACT_ATOMS: atom_id res chain seq x y z
N MET A 1 25.79 -8.67 -21.21
CA MET A 1 25.52 -9.37 -19.94
C MET A 1 24.46 -8.52 -19.26
N GLU A 2 23.18 -8.84 -19.51
CA GLU A 2 22.09 -8.22 -18.75
C GLU A 2 22.26 -8.72 -17.32
N GLU A 3 22.58 -7.79 -16.43
CA GLU A 3 22.62 -8.02 -15.00
C GLU A 3 21.20 -8.45 -14.62
N ASN A 4 20.98 -9.76 -14.54
CA ASN A 4 19.80 -10.36 -13.93
C ASN A 4 19.89 -9.96 -12.46
N ILE A 5 19.41 -8.75 -12.15
CA ILE A 5 19.10 -8.30 -10.80
C ILE A 5 18.24 -9.44 -10.26
N GLU A 6 18.81 -10.32 -9.44
CA GLU A 6 18.06 -11.36 -8.78
C GLU A 6 16.94 -10.65 -8.03
N THR A 7 15.75 -10.60 -8.62
CA THR A 7 14.56 -10.19 -7.89
C THR A 7 14.50 -11.20 -6.76
N PRO A 8 14.69 -10.80 -5.50
CA PRO A 8 14.65 -11.75 -4.40
C PRO A 8 13.35 -12.51 -4.55
N ASP A 9 13.46 -13.83 -4.75
CA ASP A 9 12.39 -14.64 -5.31
C ASP A 9 11.10 -14.37 -4.53
N ILE A 10 10.13 -13.74 -5.20
CA ILE A 10 8.98 -13.11 -4.54
C ILE A 10 8.13 -14.25 -3.99
N THR A 11 8.28 -14.51 -2.69
CA THR A 11 7.68 -15.70 -2.08
C THR A 11 6.17 -15.53 -1.96
N SER A 12 5.41 -16.63 -2.00
CA SER A 12 3.96 -16.62 -1.81
C SER A 12 3.55 -15.93 -0.50
N ASP A 13 4.35 -16.09 0.55
CA ASP A 13 4.18 -15.39 1.82
C ASP A 13 4.34 -13.88 1.64
N ASP A 14 5.38 -13.41 0.96
CA ASP A 14 5.64 -11.98 0.75
C ASP A 14 4.46 -11.31 0.02
N LYS A 15 3.86 -12.00 -0.96
CA LYS A 15 2.66 -11.58 -1.69
C LYS A 15 1.43 -11.49 -0.78
N LEU A 16 1.25 -12.47 0.09
CA LEU A 16 0.13 -12.53 1.03
C LEU A 16 0.23 -11.40 2.07
N TRP A 17 1.43 -11.19 2.60
CA TRP A 17 1.74 -10.13 3.55
C TRP A 17 1.57 -8.73 2.93
N ALA A 18 2.09 -8.53 1.71
CA ALA A 18 1.89 -7.28 0.96
C ALA A 18 0.40 -6.98 0.70
N ALA A 19 -0.37 -7.99 0.29
CA ALA A 19 -1.79 -7.86 0.01
C ALA A 19 -2.61 -7.56 1.28
N LEU A 20 -2.29 -8.20 2.41
CA LEU A 20 -2.93 -7.96 3.70
C LEU A 20 -2.63 -6.57 4.28
N GLY A 21 -1.46 -6.02 3.95
CA GLY A 21 -1.06 -4.69 4.38
C GLY A 21 -2.02 -3.59 3.91
N TYR A 22 -2.69 -3.77 2.78
CA TYR A 22 -3.63 -2.80 2.20
C TYR A 22 -4.92 -2.60 2.99
N PRO A 23 -5.79 -3.64 3.15
CA PRO A 23 -7.06 -3.50 3.86
C PRO A 23 -6.86 -3.26 5.36
N ILE A 24 -5.75 -3.74 5.92
CA ILE A 24 -5.42 -3.59 7.34
C ILE A 24 -4.09 -2.82 7.45
N PRO A 25 -4.12 -1.47 7.48
CA PRO A 25 -2.90 -0.66 7.55
C PRO A 25 -2.04 -0.96 8.79
N LEU A 26 -2.64 -1.50 9.86
CA LEU A 26 -1.90 -1.99 11.02
C LEU A 26 -0.90 -3.11 10.66
N ILE A 27 -1.25 -4.00 9.73
CA ILE A 27 -0.34 -5.06 9.25
C ILE A 27 0.84 -4.44 8.49
N ALA A 28 0.59 -3.42 7.67
CA ALA A 28 1.66 -2.70 6.97
C ALA A 28 2.66 -2.06 7.94
N ILE A 29 2.19 -1.46 9.03
CA ILE A 29 3.03 -0.91 10.09
C ILE A 29 3.87 -2.02 10.74
N ILE A 30 3.25 -3.15 11.11
CA ILE A 30 3.96 -4.29 11.70
C ILE A 30 5.06 -4.79 10.76
N MET A 31 4.80 -4.90 9.46
CA MET A 31 5.80 -5.32 8.47
C MET A 31 6.99 -4.36 8.38
N LEU A 32 6.77 -3.06 8.56
CA LEU A 32 7.82 -2.03 8.58
C LEU A 32 8.70 -2.09 9.83
N PHE A 33 8.12 -2.48 10.97
CA PHE A 33 8.86 -2.67 12.22
C PHE A 33 9.51 -4.05 12.35
N MET A 34 9.03 -5.05 11.60
CA MET A 34 9.55 -6.41 11.69
C MET A 34 10.76 -6.60 10.78
N GLU A 35 11.95 -6.77 11.35
CA GLU A 35 13.22 -6.86 10.60
C GLU A 35 13.20 -7.92 9.48
N ASN A 36 12.64 -9.09 9.75
CA ASN A 36 12.53 -10.17 8.76
C ASN A 36 11.68 -9.79 7.53
N LYS A 37 10.73 -8.85 7.65
CA LYS A 37 9.85 -8.41 6.56
C LYS A 37 10.27 -7.07 5.95
N LYS A 38 10.72 -6.12 6.77
CA LYS A 38 11.28 -4.83 6.33
C LYS A 38 12.48 -4.99 5.39
N ASN A 39 13.30 -6.02 5.61
CA ASN A 39 14.50 -6.26 4.80
C ASN A 39 14.16 -6.76 3.38
N ARG A 40 12.90 -7.12 3.11
CA ARG A 40 12.45 -7.51 1.77
C ARG A 40 11.96 -6.29 0.99
N PRO A 41 12.56 -5.95 -0.16
CA PRO A 41 12.21 -4.75 -0.92
C PRO A 41 10.74 -4.76 -1.38
N PHE A 42 10.21 -5.93 -1.77
CA PHE A 42 8.81 -6.10 -2.16
C PHE A 42 7.82 -5.77 -1.04
N ILE A 43 8.06 -6.32 0.17
CA ILE A 43 7.20 -6.07 1.33
C ILE A 43 7.31 -4.62 1.77
N LYS A 44 8.54 -4.08 1.84
CA LYS A 44 8.77 -2.68 2.22
C LYS A 44 8.03 -1.72 1.28
N TYR A 45 8.12 -1.96 -0.04
CA TYR A 45 7.42 -1.16 -1.04
C TYR A 45 5.91 -1.10 -0.78
N HIS A 46 5.26 -2.26 -0.69
CA HIS A 46 3.82 -2.33 -0.51
C HIS A 46 3.35 -1.92 0.90
N ALA A 47 4.17 -2.13 1.94
CA ALA A 47 3.88 -1.68 3.29
C ALA A 47 3.83 -0.15 3.35
N VAL A 48 4.86 0.53 2.83
CA VAL A 48 4.88 2.00 2.80
C VAL A 48 3.78 2.55 1.89
N GLN A 49 3.57 1.93 0.73
CA GLN A 49 2.53 2.29 -0.21
C GLN A 49 1.12 2.16 0.39
N SER A 50 0.85 1.08 1.12
CA SER A 50 -0.43 0.90 1.82
C SER A 50 -0.68 1.99 2.85
N ILE A 51 0.33 2.35 3.65
CA ILE A 51 0.19 3.40 4.66
C ILE A 51 -0.14 4.72 3.97
N ALA A 52 0.62 5.10 2.95
CA ALA A 52 0.36 6.33 2.20
C ALA A 52 -1.03 6.32 1.54
N PHE A 53 -1.44 5.20 0.93
CA PHE A 53 -2.77 5.06 0.32
C PHE A 53 -3.89 5.25 1.34
N ASN A 54 -3.79 4.59 2.49
CA ASN A 54 -4.77 4.72 3.57
C ASN A 54 -4.83 6.15 4.11
N VAL A 55 -3.68 6.83 4.29
CA VAL A 55 -3.65 8.23 4.73
C VAL A 55 -4.36 9.14 3.74
N VAL A 56 -4.09 8.99 2.44
CA VAL A 56 -4.76 9.77 1.39
C VAL A 56 -6.27 9.50 1.37
N LEU A 57 -6.67 8.23 1.52
CA LEU A 57 -8.07 7.83 1.57
C LEU A 57 -8.80 8.42 2.77
N PHE A 58 -8.20 8.37 3.96
CA PHE A 58 -8.75 9.00 5.17
C PHE A 58 -8.87 10.53 5.00
N LEU A 59 -7.86 11.18 4.41
CA LEU A 59 -7.90 12.61 4.16
C LEU A 59 -9.00 13.00 3.17
N ALA A 60 -9.17 12.23 2.09
CA ALA A 60 -10.24 12.43 1.13
C ALA A 60 -11.62 12.26 1.79
N LEU A 61 -11.81 11.20 2.60
CA LEU A 61 -13.04 10.98 3.35
C LEU A 61 -13.34 12.12 4.34
N PHE A 62 -12.32 12.59 5.05
CA PHE A 62 -12.46 13.69 6.00
C PHE A 62 -12.89 14.98 5.30
N LEU A 63 -12.25 15.33 4.17
CA LEU A 63 -12.61 16.51 3.38
C LEU A 63 -14.03 16.42 2.82
N ILE A 64 -14.41 15.28 2.24
CA ILE A 64 -15.77 15.08 1.71
C ILE A 64 -16.79 15.17 2.86
N SER A 65 -16.56 14.47 3.97
CA SER A 65 -17.46 14.51 5.12
C SER A 65 -17.62 15.93 5.69
N PHE A 66 -16.53 16.69 5.76
CA PHE A 66 -16.53 18.07 6.23
C PHE A 66 -17.35 18.99 5.33
N ILE A 67 -17.20 18.87 4.00
CA ILE A 67 -17.95 19.68 3.03
C ILE A 67 -19.44 19.29 3.01
N THR A 68 -19.74 17.99 3.06
CA THR A 68 -21.11 17.48 2.94
C THR A 68 -21.83 17.32 4.29
N LEU A 69 -21.30 17.89 5.39
CA LEU A 69 -21.89 17.79 6.74
C LEU A 69 -22.22 16.34 7.16
N GLY A 70 -21.36 15.39 6.80
CA GLY A 70 -21.52 13.97 7.14
C GLY A 70 -22.25 13.10 6.09
N PHE A 71 -22.91 13.66 5.09
CA PHE A 71 -23.52 12.86 4.00
C PHE A 71 -22.48 12.11 3.17
N GLY A 72 -21.26 12.64 3.10
CA GLY A 72 -20.11 12.00 2.46
C GLY A 72 -19.74 10.63 3.04
N ALA A 73 -20.16 10.33 4.28
CA ALA A 73 -19.89 9.04 4.92
C ALA A 73 -20.56 7.86 4.20
N ILE A 74 -21.61 8.09 3.40
CA ILE A 74 -22.25 7.05 2.58
C ILE A 74 -21.27 6.51 1.51
N CYS A 75 -20.34 7.34 1.04
CA CYS A 75 -19.31 6.94 0.08
C CYS A 75 -18.11 6.24 0.75
N ALA A 76 -18.02 6.22 2.08
CA ALA A 76 -16.92 5.59 2.81
C ALA A 76 -16.71 4.10 2.48
N PRO A 77 -17.74 3.22 2.47
CA PRO A 77 -17.55 1.83 2.09
C PRO A 77 -17.11 1.65 0.63
N LEU A 78 -17.57 2.50 -0.30
CA LEU A 78 -17.11 2.48 -1.69
C LEU A 78 -15.63 2.84 -1.81
N LEU A 79 -15.21 3.91 -1.10
CA LEU A 79 -13.81 4.35 -1.12
C LEU A 79 -12.91 3.32 -0.45
N TRP A 80 -13.33 2.70 0.65
CA TRP A 80 -12.59 1.59 1.28
C TRP A 80 -12.43 0.38 0.35
N LEU A 81 -13.41 0.11 -0.50
CA LEU A 81 -13.32 -0.99 -1.49
C LEU A 81 -12.21 -0.75 -2.53
N SER A 82 -11.82 0.50 -2.78
CA SER A 82 -10.70 0.83 -3.68
C SER A 82 -9.36 0.27 -3.21
N VAL A 83 -9.23 -0.03 -1.92
CA VAL A 83 -8.03 -0.60 -1.28
C VAL A 83 -7.77 -2.04 -1.75
N PHE A 84 -8.80 -2.76 -2.20
CA PHE A 84 -8.64 -4.12 -2.75
C PHE A 84 -7.93 -4.15 -4.08
N TRP A 85 -8.03 -3.09 -4.89
CA TRP A 85 -7.37 -3.02 -6.19
C TRP A 85 -5.84 -3.19 -6.06
N PRO A 86 -5.13 -2.40 -5.24
CA PRO A 86 -3.70 -2.59 -5.05
C PRO A 86 -3.36 -3.83 -4.20
N ALA A 87 -4.27 -4.30 -3.34
CA ALA A 87 -4.10 -5.57 -2.63
C ALA A 87 -4.00 -6.75 -3.62
N ILE A 88 -4.91 -6.84 -4.61
CA ILE A 88 -4.90 -7.91 -5.61
C ILE A 88 -3.64 -7.85 -6.47
N GLU A 89 -3.21 -6.66 -6.89
CA GLU A 89 -2.03 -6.53 -7.74
C GLU A 89 -0.73 -6.87 -6.98
N SER A 90 -0.64 -6.50 -5.70
CA SER A 90 0.46 -6.95 -4.82
C SER A 90 0.42 -8.47 -4.60
N TYR A 91 -0.75 -9.09 -4.51
CA TYR A 91 -0.87 -10.55 -4.45
C TYR A 91 -0.37 -11.24 -5.72
N ARG A 92 -0.51 -10.58 -6.89
CA ARG A 92 0.06 -11.04 -8.17
C ARG A 92 1.58 -10.88 -8.24
N GLY A 93 2.22 -10.31 -7.21
CA GLY A 93 3.66 -10.12 -7.14
C GLY A 93 4.16 -8.95 -7.99
N LYS A 94 3.31 -7.97 -8.30
CA LYS A 94 3.67 -6.83 -9.13
C LYS A 94 3.84 -5.56 -8.32
N TYR A 95 4.88 -4.79 -8.64
CA TYR A 95 5.09 -3.45 -8.11
C TYR A 95 4.08 -2.49 -8.74
N LEU A 96 2.99 -2.24 -8.04
CA LEU A 96 1.98 -1.30 -8.51
C LEU A 96 2.52 0.13 -8.35
N GLU A 97 2.73 0.83 -9.46
CA GLU A 97 3.18 2.22 -9.48
C GLU A 97 1.98 3.17 -9.61
N LEU A 98 1.56 3.76 -8.48
CA LEU A 98 0.57 4.83 -8.47
C LEU A 98 1.30 6.15 -8.69
N PRO A 99 1.09 6.89 -9.80
CA PRO A 99 1.91 8.05 -10.15
C PRO A 99 1.89 9.17 -9.10
N VAL A 100 0.88 9.26 -8.25
CA VAL A 100 0.85 10.25 -7.16
C VAL A 100 1.54 9.69 -5.91
N ILE A 101 1.18 8.47 -5.49
CA ILE A 101 1.60 7.88 -4.22
C ILE A 101 3.02 7.32 -4.33
N THR A 102 3.33 6.57 -5.38
CA THR A 102 4.64 5.98 -5.62
C THR A 102 5.70 7.05 -5.82
N ASN A 103 5.41 8.12 -6.56
CA ASN A 103 6.36 9.23 -6.72
C ASN A 103 6.60 9.97 -5.40
N PHE A 104 5.57 10.16 -4.56
CA PHE A 104 5.74 10.73 -3.23
C PHE A 104 6.68 9.88 -2.36
N ILE A 105 6.42 8.57 -2.29
CA ILE A 105 7.21 7.64 -1.46
C ILE A 105 8.66 7.54 -1.96
N LYS A 106 8.87 7.44 -3.28
CA LYS A 106 10.20 7.42 -3.91
C LYS A 106 10.95 8.73 -3.66
N ASN A 107 10.29 9.88 -3.79
CA ASN A 107 10.90 11.19 -3.54
C ASN A 107 11.29 11.41 -2.07
N GLN A 108 10.60 10.75 -1.13
CA GLN A 108 10.96 10.75 0.30
C GLN A 108 12.06 9.73 0.66
N GLY A 109 12.53 8.91 -0.29
CA GLY A 109 13.55 7.88 -0.04
C GLY A 109 13.07 6.73 0.86
N TRP A 110 11.76 6.54 1.00
CA TRP A 110 11.20 5.48 1.84
C TRP A 110 11.25 4.10 1.18
N VAL A 111 11.31 4.08 -0.16
CA VAL A 111 11.45 2.91 -1.03
C VAL A 111 12.75 3.01 -1.79
#